data_AF-A0A3A8PVY1-F1
#
_entry.id   AF-A0A3A8PVY1-F1
#
_cell.length_a   1.000
_cell.length_b   1.000
_cell.length_c   1.000
_cell.angle_alpha   90.00
_cell.angle_beta   90.00
_cell.angle_gamma   90.00
#
_symmetry.space_group_name_H-M   'P 1'
#
loop_
_entity.id
_entity.type
_entity.pdbx_description
1 polymer ?
#
loop_
_entity_poly.entity_id
_entity_poly.type
_entity_poly.pdbx_seq_one_letter_code
_entity_poly.pdbx_strand_id
1 'polypeptide(L)'
;MFVAALFCAASASAQCTGDGVQLYPSPGGIVPTNMRLLLEGVGTARSPVLALVGKPLTLEAEGHAVKLKVTKGWESTLGRAIVILKPAEPMQPDKRYTLRLDALLPNVSVLNGRAGVQPSWLSGKGPDLKAPKWVKRPAVSEGFVRRSPQGIARFVKLNLALREESPSYLVVKLAPRRLGVSPQQYLLPVQSNTAYLGHEACGGAFALEDGRSYRARIEAFDAAGNLAPSTPPVDFEAPSAKGP
;
A
#
# COMPACT_ATOMS: atom_id res chain seq x y z
N MET A 1 16.79 -10.94 55.12
CA MET A 1 15.95 -9.83 54.61
C MET A 1 16.20 -9.74 53.12
N PHE A 2 15.31 -10.30 52.29
CA PHE A 2 15.47 -10.34 50.83
C PHE A 2 14.66 -9.18 50.23
N VAL A 3 15.34 -8.20 49.66
CA VAL A 3 14.70 -7.09 48.94
C VAL A 3 14.50 -7.53 47.49
N ALA A 4 13.25 -7.82 47.12
CA ALA A 4 12.87 -8.10 45.74
C ALA A 4 12.75 -6.78 44.98
N ALA A 5 13.68 -6.51 44.06
CA ALA A 5 13.60 -5.37 43.15
C ALA A 5 12.63 -5.70 42.00
N LEU A 6 11.44 -5.09 42.02
CA LEU A 6 10.51 -5.10 40.89
C LEU A 6 11.12 -4.26 39.75
N PHE A 7 11.54 -4.92 38.68
CA PHE A 7 11.82 -4.26 37.41
C PHE A 7 10.50 -3.90 36.73
N CYS A 8 10.06 -2.65 36.88
CA CYS A 8 9.05 -2.06 36.01
C CYS A 8 9.64 -1.96 34.60
N ALA A 9 9.24 -2.86 33.70
CA ALA A 9 9.51 -2.72 32.27
C ALA A 9 8.74 -1.50 31.76
N ALA A 10 9.42 -0.36 31.62
CA ALA A 10 8.88 0.80 30.94
C ALA A 10 8.50 0.36 29.52
N SER A 11 7.21 0.36 29.21
CA SER A 11 6.73 0.10 27.87
C SER A 11 7.22 1.26 27.00
N ALA A 12 8.28 1.03 26.24
CA ALA A 12 8.73 1.95 25.21
C ALA A 12 7.65 1.98 24.11
N SER A 13 6.61 2.79 24.29
CA SER A 13 5.67 3.08 23.22
C SER A 13 6.41 3.97 22.23
N ALA A 14 6.90 3.39 21.14
CA ALA A 14 7.30 4.19 20.00
C ALA A 14 6.12 5.10 19.64
N GLN A 15 6.33 6.42 19.68
CA GLN A 15 5.32 7.41 19.39
C GLN A 15 5.13 7.45 17.88
N CYS A 16 4.36 6.49 17.37
CA CYS A 16 4.11 6.32 15.95
C CYS A 16 3.07 7.34 15.50
N THR A 17 3.53 8.44 14.90
CA THR A 17 2.69 9.59 14.49
C THR A 17 1.98 9.39 13.13
N GLY A 18 1.65 8.16 12.76
CA GLY A 18 1.32 7.79 11.37
C GLY A 18 -0.05 7.17 11.15
N ASP A 19 -1.03 7.43 12.02
CA ASP A 19 -2.36 6.84 11.93
C ASP A 19 -3.26 7.57 10.92
N GLY A 20 -3.92 6.80 10.06
CA GLY A 20 -4.83 7.35 9.07
C GLY A 20 -4.96 6.45 7.85
N VAL A 21 -5.44 7.03 6.76
CA VAL A 21 -5.63 6.31 5.49
C VAL A 21 -4.76 6.87 4.38
N GLN A 22 -4.31 5.98 3.50
CA GLN A 22 -3.69 6.33 2.23
C GLN A 22 -4.59 5.88 1.08
N LEU A 23 -4.64 6.69 0.04
CA LEU A 23 -5.43 6.44 -1.15
C LEU A 23 -4.54 6.28 -2.38
N TYR A 24 -4.86 5.29 -3.20
CA TYR A 24 -4.12 5.02 -4.43
C TYR A 24 -5.11 4.84 -5.60
N PRO A 25 -5.00 5.61 -6.70
CA PRO A 25 -4.10 6.75 -6.90
C PRO A 25 -4.22 7.84 -5.84
N SER A 26 -3.11 8.57 -5.62
CA SER A 26 -3.12 9.69 -4.68
C SER A 26 -4.13 10.76 -5.12
N PRO A 27 -4.86 11.39 -4.19
CA PRO A 27 -5.84 12.44 -4.51
C PRO A 27 -5.23 13.60 -5.31
N GLY A 28 -6.04 14.20 -6.18
CA GLY A 28 -5.71 15.39 -6.97
C GLY A 28 -5.25 15.11 -8.41
N GLY A 29 -4.98 13.85 -8.76
CA GLY A 29 -4.56 13.46 -10.11
C GLY A 29 -5.70 13.31 -11.13
N ILE A 30 -5.29 13.07 -12.39
CA ILE A 30 -6.17 12.63 -13.47
C ILE A 30 -6.15 11.10 -13.53
N VAL A 31 -7.31 10.48 -13.66
CA VAL A 31 -7.48 9.02 -13.56
C VAL A 31 -8.43 8.47 -14.63
N PRO A 32 -8.27 7.23 -15.11
CA PRO A 32 -9.19 6.66 -16.10
C PRO A 32 -10.60 6.49 -15.52
N THR A 33 -11.63 6.49 -16.36
CA THR A 33 -13.02 6.46 -15.88
C THR A 33 -13.41 5.15 -15.18
N ASN A 34 -12.66 4.08 -15.40
CA ASN A 34 -12.81 2.78 -14.74
C ASN A 34 -11.79 2.55 -13.62
N MET A 35 -11.16 3.61 -13.08
CA MET A 35 -10.19 3.53 -11.99
C MET A 35 -10.69 2.66 -10.83
N ARG A 36 -9.79 1.83 -10.29
CA ARG A 36 -9.91 1.18 -8.98
C ARG A 36 -9.14 1.99 -7.94
N LEU A 37 -9.78 2.28 -6.83
CA LEU A 37 -9.13 2.91 -5.69
C LEU A 37 -8.65 1.82 -4.73
N LEU A 38 -7.45 1.99 -4.18
CA LEU A 38 -6.97 1.22 -3.05
C LEU A 38 -6.99 2.15 -1.84
N LEU A 39 -7.70 1.72 -0.79
CA LEU A 39 -7.76 2.41 0.48
C LEU A 39 -6.97 1.60 1.49
N GLU A 40 -5.84 2.15 1.92
CA GLU A 40 -4.96 1.56 2.92
C GLU A 40 -5.23 2.19 4.29
N GLY A 41 -5.55 1.39 5.29
CA GLY A 41 -5.56 1.80 6.69
C GLY A 41 -4.20 1.53 7.33
N VAL A 42 -3.64 2.55 7.96
CA VAL A 42 -2.34 2.50 8.67
C VAL A 42 -2.59 2.64 10.17
N GLY A 43 -1.95 1.77 10.95
CA GLY A 43 -2.03 1.78 12.41
C GLY A 43 -3.47 1.60 12.90
N THR A 44 -3.98 2.54 13.69
CA THR A 44 -5.34 2.44 14.26
C THR A 44 -6.45 2.46 13.20
N ALA A 45 -6.19 3.00 12.01
CA ALA A 45 -7.16 3.01 10.90
C ALA A 45 -7.30 1.65 10.18
N ARG A 46 -6.43 0.67 10.48
CA ARG A 46 -6.46 -0.68 9.87
C ARG A 46 -7.82 -1.36 10.03
N SER A 47 -8.30 -1.48 11.27
CA SER A 47 -9.54 -2.21 11.55
C SER A 47 -10.79 -1.50 10.99
N PRO A 48 -10.94 -0.17 11.13
CA PRO A 48 -12.02 0.57 10.47
C PRO A 48 -12.04 0.38 8.95
N VAL A 49 -10.89 0.42 8.27
CA VAL A 49 -10.81 0.20 6.82
C VAL A 49 -11.25 -1.21 6.43
N LEU A 50 -10.83 -2.25 7.16
CA LEU A 50 -11.30 -3.62 6.91
C LEU A 50 -12.81 -3.77 7.11
N ALA A 51 -13.38 -3.05 8.08
CA ALA A 51 -14.82 -3.04 8.34
C ALA A 51 -15.65 -2.35 7.24
N LEU A 52 -15.02 -1.76 6.22
CA LEU A 52 -15.71 -1.22 5.05
C LEU A 52 -16.12 -2.29 4.03
N VAL A 53 -15.57 -3.51 4.11
CA VAL A 53 -15.91 -4.57 3.15
C VAL A 53 -17.42 -4.84 3.16
N GLY A 54 -18.03 -4.76 1.98
CA GLY A 54 -19.49 -4.90 1.82
C GLY A 54 -20.32 -3.65 2.15
N LYS A 55 -19.73 -2.58 2.68
CA LYS A 55 -20.43 -1.31 2.91
C LYS A 55 -20.50 -0.47 1.63
N PRO A 56 -21.58 0.32 1.44
CA PRO A 56 -21.70 1.19 0.28
C PRO A 56 -20.77 2.40 0.41
N LEU A 57 -19.97 2.66 -0.61
CA LEU A 57 -19.22 3.92 -0.77
C LEU A 57 -19.60 4.56 -2.11
N THR A 58 -19.42 5.86 -2.23
CA THR A 58 -19.73 6.61 -3.47
C THR A 58 -18.59 7.54 -3.86
N LEU A 59 -18.42 7.68 -5.18
CA LEU A 59 -17.75 8.80 -5.81
C LEU A 59 -18.81 9.77 -6.31
N GLU A 60 -18.71 11.03 -5.92
CA GLU A 60 -19.70 12.06 -6.24
C GLU A 60 -19.11 13.13 -7.15
N ALA A 61 -19.83 13.45 -8.22
CA ALA A 61 -19.60 14.59 -9.09
C ALA A 61 -20.92 15.34 -9.30
N GLU A 62 -20.88 16.52 -9.92
CA GLU A 62 -22.09 17.27 -10.24
C GLU A 62 -23.04 16.46 -11.13
N GLY A 63 -24.25 16.21 -10.61
CA GLY A 63 -25.30 15.45 -11.29
C GLY A 63 -25.00 13.97 -11.52
N HIS A 64 -23.96 13.40 -10.89
CA HIS A 64 -23.60 11.99 -11.09
C HIS A 64 -22.93 11.39 -9.84
N ALA A 65 -23.36 10.20 -9.45
CA ALA A 65 -22.78 9.47 -8.33
C ALA A 65 -22.52 8.02 -8.74
N VAL A 66 -21.29 7.55 -8.51
CA VAL A 66 -20.86 6.18 -8.84
C VAL A 66 -20.74 5.39 -7.55
N LYS A 67 -21.49 4.29 -7.45
CA LYS A 67 -21.34 3.35 -6.33
C LYS A 67 -20.03 2.59 -6.43
N LEU A 68 -19.38 2.38 -5.29
CA LEU A 68 -18.15 1.62 -5.14
C LEU A 68 -18.46 0.29 -4.43
N LYS A 69 -18.08 -0.82 -5.07
CA LYS A 69 -18.02 -2.13 -4.43
C LYS A 69 -16.71 -2.22 -3.64
N VAL A 70 -16.82 -2.36 -2.33
CA VAL A 70 -15.68 -2.53 -1.43
C VAL A 70 -15.39 -4.01 -1.26
N THR A 71 -14.23 -4.46 -1.73
CA THR A 71 -13.75 -5.84 -1.56
C THR A 71 -12.50 -5.88 -0.70
N LYS A 72 -12.32 -6.99 0.02
CA LYS A 72 -11.10 -7.24 0.77
C LYS A 72 -9.89 -7.23 -0.19
N GLY A 73 -8.86 -6.47 0.16
CA GLY A 73 -7.56 -6.50 -0.51
C GLY A 73 -6.58 -7.34 0.31
N TRP A 74 -5.49 -6.71 0.75
CA TRP A 74 -4.37 -7.37 1.41
C TRP A 74 -4.20 -6.88 2.85
N GLU A 75 -3.64 -7.71 3.70
CA GLU A 75 -3.31 -7.37 5.09
C GLU A 75 -1.83 -7.65 5.33
N SER A 76 -1.13 -6.71 5.93
CA SER A 76 0.23 -6.90 6.40
C SER A 76 0.20 -7.33 7.86
N THR A 77 1.18 -8.14 8.24
CA THR A 77 1.46 -8.44 9.65
C THR A 77 1.99 -7.23 10.43
N LEU A 78 2.30 -6.13 9.75
CA LEU A 78 2.88 -4.91 10.32
C LEU A 78 1.91 -3.72 10.32
N GLY A 79 0.67 -3.96 10.72
CA GLY A 79 -0.27 -2.88 11.05
C GLY A 79 -0.85 -2.13 9.85
N ARG A 80 -0.94 -2.78 8.68
CA ARG A 80 -1.53 -2.20 7.47
C ARG A 80 -2.59 -3.11 6.87
N ALA A 81 -3.64 -2.52 6.29
CA ALA A 81 -4.66 -3.26 5.55
C ALA A 81 -5.18 -2.45 4.37
N ILE A 82 -5.45 -3.12 3.25
CA ILE A 82 -5.99 -2.53 2.04
C ILE A 82 -7.35 -3.13 1.75
N VAL A 83 -8.30 -2.27 1.38
CA VAL A 83 -9.50 -2.65 0.65
C VAL A 83 -9.45 -2.06 -0.76
N ILE A 84 -10.09 -2.75 -1.69
CA ILE A 84 -10.20 -2.33 -3.08
C ILE A 84 -11.59 -1.75 -3.27
N LEU A 85 -11.68 -0.52 -3.75
CA LEU A 85 -12.93 0.14 -4.11
C LEU A 85 -13.06 0.12 -5.63
N LYS A 86 -13.95 -0.74 -6.13
CA LYS A 86 -14.21 -0.88 -7.57
C LYS A 86 -15.49 -0.14 -7.94
N PRO A 87 -15.48 0.77 -8.91
CA PRO A 87 -16.70 1.42 -9.38
C PRO A 87 -17.64 0.40 -10.04
N ALA A 88 -18.94 0.51 -9.73
CA ALA A 88 -19.98 -0.33 -10.30
C ALA A 88 -20.24 -0.03 -11.79
N GLU A 89 -19.96 1.21 -12.19
CA GLU A 89 -20.05 1.71 -13.55
C GLU A 89 -18.93 2.73 -13.81
N PRO A 90 -18.51 2.94 -15.06
CA PRO A 90 -17.51 3.96 -15.37
C PRO A 90 -17.95 5.37 -14.94
N MET A 91 -17.01 6.16 -14.44
CA MET A 91 -17.20 7.60 -14.25
C MET A 91 -17.48 8.29 -15.60
N GLN A 92 -18.26 9.37 -15.58
CA GLN A 92 -18.36 10.27 -16.74
C GLN A 92 -17.05 11.01 -16.95
N PRO A 93 -16.57 11.18 -18.20
CA PRO A 93 -15.35 11.91 -18.52
C PRO A 93 -15.35 13.37 -18.05
N ASP A 94 -14.14 13.91 -17.83
CA ASP A 94 -13.88 15.33 -17.55
C ASP A 94 -14.64 15.92 -16.34
N LYS A 95 -15.06 15.07 -15.39
CA LYS A 95 -15.69 15.47 -14.12
C LYS A 95 -14.76 15.25 -12.93
N ARG A 96 -14.90 16.10 -11.92
CA ARG A 96 -14.23 15.92 -10.63
C ARG A 96 -15.09 15.05 -9.72
N TYR A 97 -14.57 13.88 -9.36
CA TYR A 97 -15.21 12.97 -8.42
C TYR A 97 -14.57 13.08 -7.04
N THR A 98 -15.41 13.21 -6.02
CA THR A 98 -15.01 13.24 -4.61
C THR A 98 -15.43 11.94 -3.92
N LEU A 99 -14.52 11.33 -3.18
CA LEU A 99 -14.82 10.14 -2.38
C LEU A 99 -15.36 10.55 -1.01
N ARG A 100 -16.57 10.09 -0.68
CA ARG A 100 -17.22 10.35 0.62
C ARG A 100 -16.75 9.38 1.71
N LEU A 101 -15.53 9.60 2.20
CA LEU A 101 -14.95 8.81 3.29
C LEU A 101 -15.49 9.18 4.67
N ASP A 102 -15.82 10.45 4.87
CA ASP A 102 -16.31 11.05 6.12
C ASP A 102 -17.53 10.31 6.69
N ALA A 103 -18.43 9.84 5.84
CA ALA A 103 -19.63 9.14 6.25
C ALA A 103 -19.37 7.79 6.94
N LEU A 104 -18.26 7.11 6.62
CA LEU A 104 -17.96 5.77 7.13
C LEU A 104 -16.70 5.71 8.00
N LEU A 105 -15.79 6.65 7.82
CA LEU A 105 -14.57 6.83 8.59
C LEU A 105 -14.49 8.28 9.10
N PRO A 106 -15.35 8.66 10.06
CA PRO A 106 -15.35 10.02 10.59
C PRO A 106 -13.99 10.33 11.25
N ASN A 107 -13.52 11.57 11.05
CA ASN A 107 -12.26 12.09 11.62
C ASN A 107 -10.99 11.34 11.19
N VAL A 108 -11.04 10.51 10.14
CA VAL A 108 -9.84 9.84 9.64
C VAL A 108 -8.95 10.82 8.88
N SER A 109 -7.66 10.82 9.18
CA SER A 109 -6.68 11.63 8.46
C SER A 109 -6.29 10.95 7.15
N VAL A 110 -6.37 11.66 6.03
CA VAL A 110 -5.86 11.20 4.72
C VAL A 110 -4.39 11.59 4.62
N LEU A 111 -3.50 10.61 4.78
CA LEU A 111 -2.05 10.81 4.96
C LEU A 111 -1.34 11.29 3.70
N ASN A 112 -1.87 10.99 2.52
CA ASN A 112 -1.35 11.43 1.22
C ASN A 112 -2.32 12.39 0.50
N GLY A 113 -3.13 13.12 1.27
CA GLY A 113 -4.07 14.14 0.78
C GLY A 113 -3.78 15.52 1.37
N ARG A 114 -4.68 16.48 1.09
CA ARG A 114 -4.66 17.79 1.74
C ARG A 114 -5.50 17.74 3.01
N ALA A 115 -4.95 18.21 4.14
CA ALA A 115 -5.65 18.23 5.41
C ALA A 115 -6.97 19.04 5.30
N GLY A 116 -8.06 18.50 5.86
CA GLY A 116 -9.38 19.14 5.85
C GLY A 116 -10.10 19.14 4.50
N VAL A 117 -9.51 18.55 3.44
CA VAL A 117 -10.10 18.51 2.10
C VAL A 117 -10.48 17.07 1.75
N GLN A 118 -11.71 16.87 1.26
CA GLN A 118 -12.14 15.56 0.80
C GLN A 118 -11.30 15.10 -0.41
N PRO A 119 -10.88 13.83 -0.45
CA PRO A 119 -10.09 13.31 -1.55
C PRO A 119 -10.90 13.29 -2.85
N SER A 120 -10.32 13.84 -3.91
CA SER A 120 -10.97 13.94 -5.22
C SER A 120 -9.99 13.71 -6.37
N TRP A 121 -10.52 13.31 -7.53
CA TRP A 121 -9.78 13.09 -8.78
C TRP A 121 -10.52 13.69 -9.96
N LEU A 122 -9.80 14.06 -11.01
CA LEU A 122 -10.38 14.42 -12.30
C LEU A 122 -10.45 13.15 -13.16
N SER A 123 -11.64 12.75 -13.60
CA SER A 123 -11.77 11.66 -14.56
C SER A 123 -11.22 12.10 -15.92
N GLY A 124 -10.38 11.27 -16.54
CA GLY A 124 -9.89 11.49 -17.89
C GLY A 124 -10.94 11.19 -18.96
N LYS A 125 -10.48 11.08 -20.20
CA LYS A 125 -11.34 10.99 -21.40
C LYS A 125 -12.15 9.69 -21.53
N GLY A 126 -11.78 8.63 -20.81
CA GLY A 126 -12.42 7.33 -20.96
C GLY A 126 -11.77 6.23 -20.12
N PRO A 127 -12.23 4.98 -20.31
CA PRO A 127 -11.70 3.85 -19.58
C PRO A 127 -10.32 3.48 -20.11
N ASP A 128 -9.49 2.94 -19.22
CA ASP A 128 -8.22 2.34 -19.59
C ASP A 128 -8.32 0.81 -19.58
N LEU A 129 -8.03 0.22 -20.73
CA LEU A 129 -8.06 -1.22 -20.99
C LEU A 129 -6.69 -1.77 -21.39
N LYS A 130 -5.66 -0.93 -21.42
CA LYS A 130 -4.32 -1.31 -21.87
C LYS A 130 -3.51 -1.78 -20.67
N ALA A 131 -3.00 -3.00 -20.75
CA ALA A 131 -2.09 -3.50 -19.73
C ALA A 131 -0.75 -2.74 -19.73
N PRO A 132 -0.17 -2.46 -18.54
CA PRO A 132 1.19 -1.96 -18.42
C PRO A 132 2.19 -2.89 -19.08
N LYS A 133 3.24 -2.32 -19.68
CA LYS A 133 4.31 -3.11 -20.32
C LYS A 133 5.63 -2.92 -19.61
N TRP A 134 6.31 -4.02 -19.29
CA TRP A 134 7.66 -3.95 -18.75
C TRP A 134 8.63 -3.33 -19.76
N VAL A 135 9.24 -2.22 -19.36
CA VAL A 135 10.46 -1.69 -19.98
C VAL A 135 11.68 -2.31 -19.29
N LYS A 136 11.63 -2.41 -17.95
CA LYS A 136 12.61 -3.10 -17.12
C LYS A 136 11.87 -3.94 -16.09
N ARG A 137 12.12 -5.24 -16.08
CA ARG A 137 11.54 -6.15 -15.07
C ARG A 137 12.07 -5.82 -13.67
N PRO A 138 11.30 -6.10 -12.60
CA PRO A 138 11.76 -5.86 -11.25
C PRO A 138 13.04 -6.64 -10.94
N ALA A 139 14.01 -5.94 -10.37
CA ALA A 139 15.23 -6.52 -9.85
C ALA A 139 15.61 -5.83 -8.53
N VAL A 140 16.19 -6.58 -7.60
CA VAL A 140 16.79 -5.99 -6.41
C VAL A 140 18.01 -5.16 -6.82
N SER A 141 18.18 -4.00 -6.19
CA SER A 141 19.31 -3.11 -6.45
C SER A 141 20.17 -2.91 -5.21
N GLU A 142 19.54 -2.45 -4.13
CA GLU A 142 20.17 -2.19 -2.84
C GLU A 142 19.16 -2.49 -1.74
N GLY A 143 19.65 -2.57 -0.51
CA GLY A 143 18.79 -2.52 0.65
C GLY A 143 19.47 -1.77 1.77
N PHE A 144 18.67 -1.27 2.70
CA PHE A 144 19.16 -0.43 3.78
C PHE A 144 18.48 -0.79 5.10
N VAL A 145 19.22 -0.53 6.18
CA VAL A 145 18.76 -0.59 7.56
C VAL A 145 18.96 0.78 8.17
N ARG A 146 17.90 1.34 8.77
CA ARG A 146 17.99 2.59 9.54
C ARG A 146 17.54 2.32 10.97
N ARG A 147 18.40 2.68 11.92
CA ARG A 147 18.08 2.64 13.35
C ARG A 147 17.64 4.03 13.80
N SER A 148 16.59 4.07 14.59
CA SER A 148 16.03 5.28 15.19
C SER A 148 15.55 4.99 16.61
N PRO A 149 15.30 6.00 17.46
CA PRO A 149 14.69 5.79 18.77
C PRO A 149 13.34 5.06 18.70
N GLN A 150 12.62 5.17 17.58
CA GLN A 150 11.33 4.52 17.34
C GLN A 150 11.47 3.05 16.96
N GLY A 151 12.67 2.59 16.57
CA GLY A 151 12.94 1.22 16.15
C GLY A 151 13.76 1.12 14.87
N ILE A 152 13.66 -0.04 14.21
CA ILE A 152 14.43 -0.38 13.01
C ILE A 152 13.53 -0.31 11.78
N ALA A 153 13.96 0.46 10.79
CA ALA A 153 13.45 0.38 9.43
C ALA A 153 14.38 -0.50 8.58
N ARG A 154 13.79 -1.38 7.76
CA ARG A 154 14.54 -2.28 6.86
C ARG A 154 13.80 -2.38 5.54
N PHE A 155 14.52 -2.12 4.45
CA PHE A 155 13.96 -2.17 3.10
C PHE A 155 14.91 -2.77 2.09
N VAL A 156 14.32 -3.43 1.11
CA VAL A 156 14.94 -3.80 -0.15
C VAL A 156 14.32 -2.96 -1.26
N LYS A 157 15.16 -2.35 -2.08
CA LYS A 157 14.75 -1.52 -3.20
C LYS A 157 14.63 -2.37 -4.47
N LEU A 158 13.42 -2.44 -4.99
CA LEU A 158 13.13 -2.99 -6.31
C LEU A 158 13.23 -1.89 -7.34
N ASN A 159 14.14 -2.05 -8.31
CA ASN A 159 14.20 -1.19 -9.48
C ASN A 159 13.44 -1.86 -10.62
N LEU A 160 12.51 -1.13 -11.24
CA LEU A 160 11.66 -1.60 -12.33
C LEU A 160 11.30 -0.43 -13.24
N ALA A 161 10.79 -0.70 -14.44
CA ALA A 161 10.19 0.33 -15.26
C ALA A 161 9.02 -0.25 -16.04
N LEU A 162 7.88 0.44 -15.96
CA LEU A 162 6.66 0.15 -16.69
C LEU A 162 6.40 1.28 -17.67
N ARG A 163 6.01 0.93 -18.90
CA ARG A 163 5.39 1.87 -19.83
C ARG A 163 3.91 1.88 -19.50
N GLU A 164 3.50 2.92 -18.80
CA GLU A 164 2.15 3.14 -18.30
C GLU A 164 1.94 4.65 -18.10
N GLU A 165 0.75 5.16 -18.40
CA GLU A 165 0.39 6.58 -18.26
C GLU A 165 -0.17 6.88 -16.86
N SER A 166 -0.78 5.89 -16.22
CA SER A 166 -1.35 5.99 -14.88
C SER A 166 -0.40 5.46 -13.79
N PRO A 167 -0.67 5.75 -12.50
CA PRO A 167 0.11 5.15 -11.42
C PRO A 167 0.03 3.61 -11.44
N SER A 168 1.17 2.97 -11.18
CA SER A 168 1.30 1.51 -11.13
C SER A 168 1.59 1.02 -9.71
N TYR A 169 1.18 -0.21 -9.44
CA TYR A 169 1.33 -0.87 -8.15
C TYR A 169 1.84 -2.29 -8.33
N LEU A 170 2.51 -2.80 -7.30
CA LEU A 170 2.92 -4.19 -7.21
C LEU A 170 2.13 -4.89 -6.12
N VAL A 171 1.69 -6.11 -6.38
CA VAL A 171 1.36 -7.07 -5.32
C VAL A 171 2.53 -8.04 -5.25
N VAL A 172 3.14 -8.12 -4.07
CA VAL A 172 4.29 -8.98 -3.84
C VAL A 172 3.88 -10.10 -2.90
N LYS A 173 4.08 -11.35 -3.35
CA LYS A 173 4.03 -12.53 -2.49
C LYS A 173 5.46 -12.91 -2.11
N LEU A 174 5.80 -12.68 -0.85
CA LEU A 174 7.13 -12.87 -0.29
C LEU A 174 7.20 -14.18 0.49
N ALA A 175 7.99 -15.13 0.02
CA ALA A 175 8.21 -16.41 0.67
C ALA A 175 9.61 -16.44 1.31
N PRO A 176 9.73 -16.64 2.63
CA PRO A 176 11.01 -16.94 3.27
C PRO A 176 11.62 -18.21 2.69
N ARG A 177 12.95 -18.25 2.51
CA ARG A 177 13.68 -19.45 2.06
C ARG A 177 14.00 -20.39 3.24
N ARG A 178 13.03 -20.60 4.12
CA ARG A 178 13.11 -21.52 5.26
C ARG A 178 11.79 -22.27 5.42
N LEU A 179 11.88 -23.51 5.89
CA LEU A 179 10.70 -24.34 6.12
C LEU A 179 9.86 -23.82 7.28
N GLY A 180 8.55 -24.06 7.24
CA GLY A 180 7.62 -23.77 8.34
C GLY A 180 7.19 -22.32 8.49
N VAL A 181 7.60 -21.39 7.61
CA VAL A 181 7.18 -19.99 7.70
C VAL A 181 6.30 -19.59 6.52
N SER A 182 5.12 -19.08 6.85
CA SER A 182 4.12 -18.71 5.86
C SER A 182 4.56 -17.52 5.01
N PRO A 183 4.27 -17.54 3.70
CA PRO A 183 4.47 -16.37 2.84
C PRO A 183 3.63 -15.18 3.29
N GLN A 184 4.17 -13.99 3.13
CA GLN A 184 3.46 -12.72 3.29
C GLN A 184 3.00 -12.23 1.92
N GLN A 185 1.90 -11.49 1.84
CA GLN A 185 1.45 -10.86 0.59
C GLN A 185 0.92 -9.47 0.85
N TYR A 186 1.46 -8.48 0.14
CA TYR A 186 1.05 -7.08 0.30
C TYR A 186 1.29 -6.22 -0.94
N LEU A 187 0.66 -5.05 -0.96
CA LEU A 187 0.79 -4.04 -2.01
C LEU A 187 2.04 -3.17 -1.78
N LEU A 188 2.75 -2.81 -2.85
CA LEU A 188 3.77 -1.78 -2.88
C LEU A 188 3.44 -0.74 -3.97
N PRO A 189 3.33 0.56 -3.66
CA PRO A 189 3.24 1.58 -4.68
C PRO A 189 4.56 1.72 -5.44
N VAL A 190 4.48 1.95 -6.75
CA VAL A 190 5.65 2.28 -7.59
C VAL A 190 5.82 3.80 -7.62
N GLN A 191 6.99 4.28 -7.21
CA GLN A 191 7.36 5.69 -7.23
C GLN A 191 8.68 5.83 -7.96
N SER A 192 8.71 6.64 -9.01
CA SER A 192 9.94 6.93 -9.77
C SER A 192 10.74 5.66 -10.13
N ASN A 193 10.07 4.69 -10.76
CA ASN A 193 10.68 3.41 -11.18
C ASN A 193 11.23 2.54 -10.04
N THR A 194 10.74 2.79 -8.82
CA THR A 194 11.19 2.11 -7.60
C THR A 194 10.00 1.64 -6.78
N ALA A 195 10.14 0.48 -6.13
CA ALA A 195 9.26 0.05 -5.05
C ALA A 195 10.08 -0.43 -3.86
N TYR A 196 9.64 -0.10 -2.64
CA TYR A 196 10.35 -0.44 -1.40
C TYR A 196 9.66 -1.59 -0.69
N LEU A 197 10.34 -2.73 -0.62
CA LEU A 197 9.85 -3.94 0.04
C LEU A 197 10.43 -3.99 1.45
N GLY A 198 9.57 -3.88 2.46
CA GLY A 198 10.00 -3.95 3.86
C GLY A 198 9.11 -3.14 4.79
N HIS A 199 9.72 -2.50 5.78
CA HIS A 199 9.02 -1.78 6.83
C HIS A 199 9.80 -0.63 7.45
N GLU A 200 9.06 0.34 7.96
CA GLU A 200 9.56 1.33 8.91
C GLU A 200 9.49 0.76 10.34
N ALA A 201 9.97 1.54 11.30
CA ALA A 201 9.91 1.19 12.72
C ALA A 201 8.47 0.97 13.23
N CYS A 202 7.51 1.73 12.69
CA CYS A 202 6.12 1.77 13.16
C CYS A 202 5.14 0.90 12.35
N GLY A 203 5.63 0.18 11.34
CA GLY A 203 4.79 -0.63 10.46
C GLY A 203 5.32 -0.68 9.04
N GLY A 204 4.69 -1.47 8.19
CA GLY A 204 5.22 -1.71 6.85
C GLY A 204 4.47 -2.74 6.05
N ALA A 205 4.93 -2.97 4.84
CA ALA A 205 4.35 -3.97 3.96
C ALA A 205 4.79 -5.38 4.36
N PHE A 206 6.07 -5.56 4.68
CA PHE A 206 6.69 -6.87 4.93
C PHE A 206 7.63 -6.84 6.12
N ALA A 207 7.55 -7.86 6.97
CA ALA A 207 8.54 -8.10 8.03
C ALA A 207 9.75 -8.83 7.44
N LEU A 208 10.87 -8.11 7.33
CA LEU A 208 12.15 -8.66 6.87
C LEU A 208 13.06 -8.94 8.06
N GLU A 209 13.47 -10.19 8.17
CA GLU A 209 14.43 -10.65 9.17
C GLU A 209 15.86 -10.37 8.72
N ASP A 210 16.72 -10.07 9.68
CA ASP A 210 18.13 -9.70 9.47
C ASP A 210 18.90 -10.79 8.69
N GLY A 211 19.47 -10.42 7.53
CA GLY A 211 20.29 -11.33 6.71
C GLY A 211 19.56 -12.57 6.16
N ARG A 212 18.23 -12.58 6.18
CA ARG A 212 17.46 -13.76 5.71
C ARG A 212 17.18 -13.70 4.22
N SER A 213 17.23 -14.86 3.57
CA SER A 213 16.91 -14.99 2.15
C SER A 213 15.42 -15.18 1.90
N TYR A 214 14.93 -14.53 0.84
CA TYR A 214 13.53 -14.55 0.43
C TYR A 214 13.40 -14.77 -1.07
N ARG A 215 12.20 -15.20 -1.47
CA ARG A 215 11.74 -15.23 -2.87
C ARG A 215 10.49 -14.37 -3.00
N ALA A 216 10.57 -13.31 -3.82
CA ALA A 216 9.45 -12.45 -4.17
C ALA A 216 8.83 -12.89 -5.51
N ARG A 217 7.53 -13.16 -5.51
CA ARG A 217 6.71 -13.20 -6.73
C ARG A 217 5.98 -11.87 -6.86
N ILE A 218 6.06 -11.27 -8.04
CA ILE A 218 5.61 -9.89 -8.26
C ILE A 218 4.56 -9.88 -9.36
N GLU A 219 3.41 -9.29 -9.06
CA GLU A 219 2.36 -8.96 -10.02
C GLU A 219 2.25 -7.44 -10.08
N ALA A 220 2.21 -6.86 -11.27
CA ALA A 220 2.05 -5.42 -11.43
C ALA A 220 0.72 -5.10 -12.11
N PHE A 221 0.11 -3.99 -11.70
CA PHE A 221 -1.13 -3.47 -12.30
C PHE A 221 -1.20 -1.96 -12.26
N ASP A 222 -2.01 -1.38 -13.15
CA ASP A 222 -2.27 0.06 -13.24
C ASP A 222 -3.44 0.53 -12.36
N ALA A 223 -3.79 1.81 -12.45
CA ALA A 223 -4.93 2.38 -11.75
C ALA A 223 -6.31 1.82 -12.18
N ALA A 224 -6.45 1.26 -13.38
CA ALA A 224 -7.67 0.59 -13.84
C ALA A 224 -7.73 -0.90 -13.43
N GLY A 225 -6.61 -1.44 -12.93
CA GLY A 225 -6.42 -2.82 -12.56
C GLY A 225 -6.18 -3.76 -13.72
N ASN A 226 -5.61 -3.27 -14.83
CA ASN A 226 -5.05 -4.12 -15.89
C ASN A 226 -3.70 -4.68 -15.42
N LEU A 227 -3.48 -5.97 -15.65
CA LEU A 227 -2.28 -6.67 -15.19
C LEU A 227 -1.16 -6.60 -16.24
N ALA A 228 0.05 -6.30 -15.79
CA ALA A 228 1.24 -6.46 -16.61
C ALA A 228 1.55 -7.96 -16.87
N PRO A 229 2.31 -8.30 -17.92
CA PRO A 229 2.80 -9.66 -18.11
C PRO A 229 3.55 -10.20 -16.88
N SER A 230 3.40 -11.48 -16.58
CA SER A 230 4.10 -12.10 -15.44
C SER A 230 5.62 -12.06 -15.59
N THR A 231 6.33 -11.99 -14.46
CA THR A 231 7.80 -12.03 -14.40
C THR A 231 8.30 -13.22 -13.58
N PRO A 232 9.52 -13.71 -13.83
CA PRO A 232 10.15 -14.67 -12.94
C PRO A 232 10.24 -14.15 -11.50
N PRO A 233 10.24 -15.03 -10.48
CA PRO A 233 10.48 -14.62 -9.11
C PRO A 233 11.86 -14.00 -8.93
N VAL A 234 11.97 -13.08 -7.97
CA VAL A 234 13.22 -12.44 -7.59
C VAL A 234 13.68 -13.01 -6.25
N ASP A 235 14.86 -13.61 -6.22
CA ASP A 235 15.51 -14.07 -5.00
C ASP A 235 16.42 -12.96 -4.45
N PHE A 236 16.43 -12.75 -3.14
CA PHE A 236 17.30 -11.76 -2.50
C PHE A 236 17.55 -12.08 -1.02
N GLU A 237 18.54 -11.40 -0.45
CA GLU A 237 18.80 -11.39 0.99
C GLU A 237 18.38 -10.04 1.58
N ALA A 238 17.70 -10.10 2.73
CA ALA A 238 17.31 -8.90 3.45
C ALA A 238 18.55 -8.25 4.10
N PRO A 239 18.61 -6.90 4.15
CA PRO A 239 19.77 -6.19 4.70
C PRO A 239 20.09 -6.58 6.13
N SER A 240 21.36 -6.86 6.38
CA SER A 240 21.92 -7.14 7.70
C SER A 240 22.31 -5.86 8.42
N ALA A 241 21.99 -5.76 9.70
CA ALA A 241 22.37 -4.64 10.53
C ALA A 241 23.85 -4.69 10.97
N LYS A 242 24.60 -5.73 10.58
CA LYS A 242 26.02 -5.92 10.88
C LYS A 242 26.96 -5.54 9.70
N GLY A 243 26.42 -5.04 8.59
CA GLY A 243 27.17 -4.87 7.34
C GLY A 243 27.17 -6.14 6.49
N PRO A 244 27.63 -6.07 5.23
CA PRO A 244 27.89 -7.25 4.40
C PRO A 244 28.99 -8.15 4.98
#